data_AF-A0A6J4VPI3-F1
#
_entry.id   AF-A0A6J4VPI3-F1
#
_cell.length_a   1.000
_cell.length_b   1.000
_cell.length_c   1.000
_cell.angle_alpha   90.00
_cell.angle_beta   90.00
_cell.angle_gamma   90.00
#
_symmetry.space_group_name_H-M   'P 1'
#
loop_
_entity.id
_entity.type
_entity.pdbx_description
1 polymer ?
#
loop_
_entity_poly.entity_id
_entity_poly.type
_entity_poly.pdbx_seq_one_letter_code
_entity_poly.pdbx_strand_id
1 'polypeptide(L)'
;MVGAQLNRSVRGWPPSLDHIRESSDIGQDASLVLALKRERRAHEELEKLKVHVVKNRRGPAHYDLSFTFRGATYRVDSLNSAEAKVLAKQEASTVVEGGVWLPLDAKAADAFVQWG
;
A
#
# COMPACT_ATOMS: atom_id res chain seq x y z
N MET A 1 -21.33 7.80 -7.14
CA MET A 1 -21.18 7.45 -5.71
C MET A 1 -20.42 6.12 -5.68
N VAL A 2 -19.21 6.04 -5.13
CA VAL A 2 -18.40 4.82 -5.16
C VAL A 2 -18.13 4.38 -3.74
N GLY A 3 -18.99 3.52 -3.20
CA GLY A 3 -18.86 2.93 -1.89
C GLY A 3 -19.71 1.68 -1.83
N ALA A 4 -19.06 0.53 -1.60
CA ALA A 4 -19.73 -0.76 -1.52
C ALA A 4 -19.76 -1.23 -0.08
N GLN A 5 -20.87 -1.82 0.33
CA GLN A 5 -21.00 -2.41 1.67
C GLN A 5 -20.58 -3.88 1.63
N LEU A 6 -19.85 -4.31 2.66
CA LEU A 6 -19.58 -5.72 2.88
C LEU A 6 -20.85 -6.44 3.34
N ASN A 7 -20.96 -7.72 2.98
CA ASN A 7 -22.01 -8.60 3.47
C ASN A 7 -21.97 -8.68 5.00
N ARG A 8 -23.14 -8.60 5.65
CA ARG A 8 -23.24 -8.62 7.13
C ARG A 8 -22.73 -9.93 7.76
N SER A 9 -22.64 -10.99 6.98
CA SER A 9 -22.12 -12.30 7.39
C SER A 9 -20.60 -12.37 7.44
N VAL A 10 -19.91 -11.38 6.87
CA VAL A 10 -18.45 -11.39 6.76
C VAL A 10 -17.86 -11.17 8.15
N ARG A 11 -17.12 -12.18 8.62
CA ARG A 11 -16.34 -12.11 9.85
C ARG A 11 -14.86 -12.25 9.49
N GLY A 12 -14.04 -11.35 10.01
CA GLY A 12 -12.59 -11.39 9.82
C GLY A 12 -12.05 -10.34 8.86
N TRP A 13 -10.73 -10.22 8.88
CA TRP A 13 -9.93 -9.33 8.04
C TRP A 13 -8.72 -10.13 7.54
N PRO A 14 -8.27 -9.96 6.28
CA PRO A 14 -8.83 -9.07 5.25
C PRO A 14 -10.08 -9.66 4.55
N PRO A 15 -10.98 -8.81 4.02
CA PRO A 15 -12.09 -9.30 3.19
C PRO A 15 -11.64 -9.58 1.75
N SER A 16 -12.30 -10.52 1.07
CA SER A 16 -12.16 -10.80 -0.36
C SER A 16 -13.23 -10.08 -1.20
N LEU A 17 -13.16 -10.19 -2.52
CA LEU A 17 -14.21 -9.65 -3.42
C LEU A 17 -15.57 -10.31 -3.18
N ASP A 18 -15.61 -11.61 -2.86
CA ASP A 18 -16.85 -12.36 -2.62
C ASP A 18 -17.61 -11.87 -1.38
N HIS A 19 -16.92 -11.16 -0.49
CA HIS A 19 -17.49 -10.53 0.69
C HIS A 19 -18.25 -9.24 0.39
N ILE A 20 -18.14 -8.70 -0.84
CA ILE A 20 -18.83 -7.47 -1.26
C ILE A 20 -20.21 -7.85 -1.77
N ARG A 21 -21.26 -7.15 -1.32
CA ARG A 21 -22.65 -7.48 -1.68
C ARG A 21 -22.95 -7.35 -3.19
N GLU A 22 -22.22 -6.45 -3.84
CA GLU A 22 -22.26 -6.13 -5.27
C GLU A 22 -21.03 -6.70 -6.01
N SER A 23 -20.50 -7.84 -5.54
CA SER A 23 -19.22 -8.41 -5.99
C SER A 23 -19.15 -8.70 -7.49
N SER A 24 -20.27 -9.05 -8.13
CA SER A 24 -20.40 -9.28 -9.57
C SER A 24 -19.90 -8.09 -10.38
N ASP A 25 -20.51 -6.92 -10.14
CA ASP A 25 -20.33 -5.76 -11.00
C ASP A 25 -19.03 -5.02 -10.64
N ILE A 26 -18.75 -4.91 -9.34
CA ILE A 26 -17.52 -4.31 -8.84
C ILE A 26 -16.30 -5.16 -9.21
N GLY A 27 -16.45 -6.48 -9.15
CA GLY A 27 -15.40 -7.45 -9.46
C GLY A 27 -14.93 -7.35 -10.91
N GLN A 28 -15.78 -6.97 -11.85
CA GLN A 28 -15.41 -6.78 -13.25
C GLN A 28 -14.96 -5.33 -13.53
N ASP A 29 -15.74 -4.35 -13.09
CA ASP A 29 -15.60 -2.97 -13.54
C ASP A 29 -14.53 -2.18 -12.75
N ALA A 30 -14.36 -2.45 -11.46
CA ALA A 30 -13.47 -1.65 -10.64
C ALA A 30 -12.00 -1.96 -10.94
N SER A 31 -11.22 -0.93 -11.28
CA SER A 31 -9.77 -1.09 -11.49
C SER A 31 -8.98 -1.23 -10.18
N LEU A 32 -9.53 -0.72 -9.07
CA LEU A 32 -8.94 -0.76 -7.73
C LEU A 32 -10.07 -0.98 -6.73
N VAL A 33 -9.90 -1.93 -5.82
CA VAL A 33 -10.81 -2.17 -4.70
C VAL A 33 -10.01 -2.16 -3.41
N LEU A 34 -10.40 -1.29 -2.49
CA LEU A 34 -9.77 -1.12 -1.19
C LEU A 34 -10.77 -1.47 -0.10
N ALA A 35 -10.34 -2.30 0.84
CA ALA A 35 -11.07 -2.50 2.09
C ALA A 35 -10.45 -1.61 3.17
N LEU A 36 -11.29 -1.03 4.03
CA LEU A 36 -10.89 -0.13 5.11
C LEU A 36 -11.30 -0.74 6.45
N LYS A 37 -10.39 -0.78 7.42
CA LYS A 37 -10.66 -1.16 8.80
C LYS A 37 -10.02 -0.17 9.76
N ARG A 38 -10.86 0.46 10.58
CA ARG A 38 -10.46 1.33 11.68
C ARG A 38 -10.23 0.50 12.93
N GLU A 39 -9.01 0.48 13.44
CA GLU A 39 -8.68 -0.16 14.71
C GLU A 39 -8.87 0.86 15.83
N ARG A 40 -10.11 0.95 16.31
CA ARG A 40 -10.48 1.86 17.39
C ARG A 40 -9.99 1.31 18.71
N ARG A 41 -9.09 2.05 19.37
CA ARG A 41 -8.73 1.82 20.77
C ARG A 41 -9.48 2.81 21.65
N ALA A 42 -9.98 2.33 22.77
CA ALA A 42 -10.63 3.20 23.75
C ALA A 42 -9.61 4.26 24.22
N HIS A 43 -10.03 5.52 24.25
CA HIS A 43 -9.25 6.66 24.74
C HIS A 43 -8.09 7.17 23.85
N GLU A 44 -7.90 6.66 22.64
CA GLU A 44 -6.90 7.21 21.70
C GLU A 44 -7.56 8.19 20.70
N GLU A 45 -7.01 9.41 20.57
CA GLU A 45 -7.46 10.40 19.57
C GLU A 45 -6.97 10.06 18.15
N LEU A 46 -5.83 9.38 18.09
CA LEU A 46 -5.19 8.88 16.88
C LEU A 46 -5.41 7.37 16.80
N GLU A 47 -6.08 6.93 15.74
CA GLU A 47 -6.42 5.53 15.53
C GLU A 47 -5.65 4.97 14.33
N LYS A 48 -5.47 3.66 14.28
CA LYS A 48 -4.86 3.02 13.10
C LYS A 48 -5.93 2.72 12.07
N LEU A 49 -5.69 3.14 10.83
CA LEU A 49 -6.50 2.76 9.67
C LEU A 49 -5.72 1.75 8.84
N LYS A 50 -6.21 0.51 8.81
CA LYS A 50 -5.71 -0.53 7.91
C LYS A 50 -6.46 -0.46 6.59
N VAL A 51 -5.70 -0.47 5.50
CA VAL A 51 -6.21 -0.47 4.14
C VAL A 51 -5.69 -1.73 3.47
N HIS A 52 -6.59 -2.64 3.09
CA HIS A 52 -6.22 -3.84 2.33
C HIS A 52 -6.53 -3.61 0.85
N VAL A 53 -5.56 -3.83 -0.01
CA VAL A 53 -5.75 -3.78 -1.46
C VAL A 53 -6.35 -5.09 -1.93
N VAL A 54 -7.68 -5.15 -2.04
CA VAL A 54 -8.40 -6.36 -2.45
C VAL A 54 -8.18 -6.68 -3.92
N LYS A 55 -8.21 -5.65 -4.79
CA LYS A 55 -8.01 -5.76 -6.24
C LYS A 55 -7.21 -4.58 -6.74
N ASN A 56 -6.25 -4.82 -7.61
CA ASN A 56 -5.53 -3.79 -8.35
C ASN A 56 -5.24 -4.29 -9.77
N ARG A 57 -5.82 -3.64 -10.79
CA ARG A 57 -5.64 -4.04 -12.19
C ARG A 57 -4.25 -3.70 -12.75
N ARG A 58 -3.56 -2.73 -12.15
CA ARG A 58 -2.31 -2.15 -12.69
C ARG A 58 -1.08 -2.46 -11.82
N GLY A 59 -1.21 -3.29 -10.80
CA GLY A 59 -0.13 -3.52 -9.85
C GLY A 59 -0.45 -4.63 -8.85
N PRO A 60 0.33 -4.73 -7.76
CA PRO A 60 0.12 -5.76 -6.75
C PRO A 60 -1.25 -5.63 -6.09
N ALA A 61 -1.76 -6.75 -5.60
CA ALA A 61 -2.97 -6.87 -4.79
C ALA A 61 -2.69 -7.76 -3.58
N HIS A 62 -3.66 -7.87 -2.66
CA HIS A 62 -3.61 -8.68 -1.44
C HIS A 62 -2.53 -8.27 -0.43
N TYR A 63 -2.29 -6.97 -0.29
CA TYR A 63 -1.39 -6.43 0.73
C TYR A 63 -2.08 -5.37 1.60
N ASP A 64 -1.54 -5.20 2.80
CA ASP A 64 -2.02 -4.23 3.79
C ASP A 64 -1.14 -2.97 3.80
N LEU A 65 -1.78 -1.83 3.98
CA LEU A 65 -1.16 -0.54 4.27
C LEU A 65 -1.72 0.00 5.58
N SER A 66 -0.85 0.57 6.42
CA SER A 66 -1.24 1.19 7.69
C SER A 66 -1.12 2.70 7.61
N PHE A 67 -2.20 3.40 7.97
CA PHE A 67 -2.26 4.84 8.07
C PHE A 67 -2.66 5.26 9.49
N THR A 68 -2.40 6.52 9.82
CA THR A 68 -2.93 7.14 11.03
C THR A 68 -4.23 7.85 10.70
N PHE A 69 -5.27 7.65 11.49
CA PHE A 69 -6.58 8.29 11.33
C PHE A 69 -6.89 9.13 12.55
N ARG A 70 -7.12 10.43 12.34
CA ARG A 70 -7.47 11.37 13.41
C ARG A 70 -8.98 11.44 13.56
N GLY A 71 -9.51 10.78 14.59
CA GLY A 71 -10.95 10.63 14.82
C GLY A 71 -11.70 11.96 14.93
N ALA A 72 -11.09 12.96 15.58
CA ALA A 72 -11.71 14.27 15.81
C ALA A 72 -11.92 15.09 14.53
N THR A 73 -11.10 14.88 13.50
CA THR A 73 -11.11 15.69 12.26
C THR A 73 -11.45 14.89 11.02
N TYR A 74 -11.65 13.57 11.16
CA TYR A 74 -11.86 12.63 10.06
C TYR A 74 -10.76 12.68 8.99
N ARG A 75 -9.52 12.95 9.39
CA ARG A 75 -8.36 13.03 8.50
C ARG A 75 -7.52 11.76 8.54
N VAL A 76 -6.97 11.39 7.38
CA VAL A 76 -5.97 10.34 7.24
C VAL A 76 -4.62 11.01 7.10
N ASP A 77 -3.75 10.79 8.08
CA ASP A 77 -2.36 11.23 8.06
C ASP A 77 -1.48 10.14 7.45
N SER A 78 -0.34 10.53 6.86
CA SER A 78 0.52 9.67 6.04
C SER A 78 1.00 8.39 6.75
N LEU A 79 1.35 7.38 5.95
CA LEU A 79 1.93 6.10 6.39
C LEU A 79 2.97 6.29 7.50
N ASN A 80 2.91 5.44 8.52
CA ASN A 80 3.99 5.34 9.49
C ASN A 80 5.27 4.92 8.74
N SER A 81 6.22 5.85 8.62
CA SER A 81 7.46 5.73 7.84
C SER A 81 8.36 4.54 8.21
N ALA A 82 8.05 3.81 9.28
CA ALA A 82 8.72 2.57 9.64
C ALA A 82 8.34 1.38 8.72
N GLU A 83 7.08 1.29 8.27
CA GLU A 83 6.62 0.22 7.36
C GLU A 83 6.96 0.53 5.90
N ALA A 84 6.95 1.82 5.50
CA ALA A 84 7.35 2.25 4.15
C ALA A 84 8.82 1.89 3.81
N LYS A 85 9.70 1.84 4.81
CA LYS A 85 11.10 1.44 4.64
C LYS A 85 11.28 -0.06 4.36
N VAL A 86 10.34 -0.91 4.79
CA VAL A 86 10.45 -2.37 4.58
C VAL A 86 10.09 -2.73 3.13
N LEU A 87 9.10 -2.06 2.54
CA LEU A 87 8.72 -2.21 1.13
C LEU A 87 9.84 -1.74 0.18
N ALA A 88 10.45 -0.58 0.44
CA ALA A 88 11.58 -0.09 -0.36
C ALA A 88 12.83 -0.98 -0.27
N LYS A 89 12.97 -1.75 0.83
CA LYS A 89 14.11 -2.67 1.01
C LYS A 89 13.89 -4.03 0.35
N GLN A 90 12.64 -4.47 0.17
CA GLN A 90 12.31 -5.70 -0.56
C GLN A 90 12.51 -5.53 -2.08
N GLU A 91 12.22 -4.36 -2.64
CA GLU A 91 12.54 -4.03 -4.04
C GLU A 91 14.06 -4.04 -4.32
N ALA A 92 14.87 -3.70 -3.32
CA ALA A 92 16.34 -3.73 -3.44
C ALA A 92 16.94 -5.14 -3.34
N SER A 93 16.20 -6.14 -2.83
CA SER A 93 16.73 -7.50 -2.62
C SER A 93 16.35 -8.50 -3.72
N THR A 94 15.53 -8.13 -4.70
CA THR A 94 15.19 -9.01 -5.84
C THR A 94 16.03 -8.76 -7.10
N VAL A 95 16.99 -7.83 -7.05
CA VAL A 95 17.94 -7.57 -8.15
C VAL A 95 19.36 -7.90 -7.70
N VAL A 96 19.61 -9.17 -7.36
CA VAL A 96 20.99 -9.68 -7.25
C VAL A 96 21.07 -11.11 -7.79
N GLU A 97 20.76 -11.27 -9.07
CA GLU A 97 21.46 -12.26 -9.90
C GLU A 97 22.05 -11.51 -11.10
N GLY A 98 23.35 -11.20 -11.01
CA GLY A 98 24.16 -10.95 -12.22
C GLY A 98 24.50 -9.51 -12.60
N GLY A 99 24.60 -8.54 -11.68
CA GLY A 99 25.03 -7.19 -12.04
C GLY A 99 25.83 -6.50 -10.94
N VAL A 100 27.11 -6.23 -11.22
CA VAL A 100 28.05 -5.51 -10.34
C VAL A 100 27.50 -4.13 -9.98
N TRP A 101 27.40 -3.84 -8.67
CA TRP A 101 27.17 -2.49 -8.15
C TRP A 101 28.53 -1.81 -7.94
N LEU A 102 28.82 -0.75 -8.70
CA LEU A 102 29.82 0.24 -8.29
C LEU A 102 29.11 1.28 -7.40
N PRO A 103 29.64 1.60 -6.21
CA PRO A 103 29.13 2.74 -5.45
C PRO A 103 29.41 4.02 -6.23
N LEU A 104 28.36 4.78 -6.53
CA LEU A 104 28.45 6.16 -7.00
C LEU A 104 28.97 7.02 -5.85
N ASP A 105 30.29 7.08 -5.70
CA ASP A 105 30.93 8.07 -4.86
C ASP A 105 30.67 9.45 -5.46
N ALA A 106 29.92 10.24 -4.69
CA ALA A 106 29.63 11.64 -4.94
C ALA A 106 30.91 12.47 -4.79
N LYS A 107 31.84 12.42 -5.77
CA LYS A 107 32.91 13.43 -5.95
C LYS A 107 33.78 13.35 -7.22
N ALA A 108 33.39 12.63 -8.27
CA ALA A 108 34.16 12.61 -9.52
C ALA A 108 33.32 13.09 -10.71
N ALA A 109 32.89 14.36 -10.65
CA ALA A 109 32.45 15.09 -11.82
C ALA A 109 33.64 15.88 -12.37
N ASP A 110 34.58 15.18 -13.00
CA ASP A 110 35.52 15.76 -13.96
C ASP A 110 36.28 14.64 -14.68
N ALA A 111 35.82 14.33 -15.90
CA ALA A 111 36.64 13.84 -17.02
C ALA A 111 35.70 13.32 -18.12
N PHE A 112 35.26 14.22 -19.01
CA PHE A 112 34.70 13.84 -20.31
C PHE A 112 35.76 14.07 -21.39
N VAL A 113 36.26 12.96 -21.93
CA VAL A 113 36.55 12.65 -23.34
C VAL A 113 37.63 13.44 -24.11
N GLN A 114 38.62 12.69 -24.62
CA GLN A 114 39.30 12.99 -25.88
C GLN A 114 39.31 11.72 -26.75
N TRP A 115 38.77 11.82 -27.97
CA TRP A 115 38.81 10.76 -28.99
C TRP A 115 40.20 10.73 -29.64
N GLY A 116 40.75 9.52 -29.78
CA GLY A 116 41.90 9.18 -30.59
C GLY A 116 41.82 7.73 -31.01
#